data_AF-A0A3B3VZH8-F1
#
_entry.id   AF-A0A3B3VZH8-F1
#
_cell.length_a   1.000
_cell.length_b   1.000
_cell.length_c   1.000
_cell.angle_alpha   90.00
_cell.angle_beta   90.00
_cell.angle_gamma   90.00
#
_symmetry.space_group_name_H-M   'P 1'
#
loop_
_entity.id
_entity.type
_entity.pdbx_description
1 polymer ?
#
loop_
_entity_poly.entity_id
_entity_poly.type
_entity_poly.pdbx_seq_one_letter_code
_entity_poly.pdbx_strand_id
1 'polypeptide(L)'
;SEQLKIKSENGDIKELAKLLENPHSLLSVHDTVAQKRYDPELPPLPEYLNIEESSVKIIRLVKNKEPLGATIRRDDETGAIFVARIMRGGAADRSGLIHSGDEVKEVNGIPVDDKKPEDIIRILVCASWFFTSPWMSGQTAL
;
A
#
# COMPACT_ATOMS: atom_id res chain seq x y z
N SER A 1 44.45 49.63 5.57
CA SER A 1 44.39 48.17 5.76
C SER A 1 43.57 47.87 7.01
N GLU A 2 42.29 48.22 7.06
CA GLU A 2 41.19 47.39 6.52
C GLU A 2 41.33 45.92 6.91
N GLN A 3 41.38 45.66 8.22
CA GLN A 3 41.05 44.34 8.73
C GLN A 3 39.56 44.30 9.00
N LEU A 4 38.90 43.66 8.03
CA LEU A 4 37.52 43.25 7.93
C LEU A 4 36.80 43.17 9.28
N LYS A 5 36.00 44.20 9.51
CA LYS A 5 34.84 44.17 10.40
C LYS A 5 33.88 43.10 9.84
N ILE A 6 34.09 41.84 10.23
CA ILE A 6 33.17 40.74 9.92
C ILE A 6 31.90 41.03 10.72
N LYS A 7 31.07 41.84 10.09
CA LYS A 7 29.69 42.09 10.44
C LYS A 7 28.98 40.75 10.30
N SER A 8 28.68 40.13 11.42
CA SER A 8 27.74 39.03 11.38
C SER A 8 26.96 39.00 12.68
N GLU A 9 25.90 39.79 12.68
CA GLU A 9 24.65 39.51 13.40
C GLU A 9 24.00 38.22 12.84
N ASN A 10 24.78 37.17 12.56
CA ASN A 10 24.21 35.87 12.23
C ASN A 10 23.92 35.19 13.55
N GLY A 11 22.63 35.05 13.87
CA GLY A 11 22.17 34.17 14.94
C GLY A 11 22.84 32.80 14.86
N ASP A 12 23.04 32.31 13.64
CA ASP A 12 23.74 31.07 13.32
C ASP A 12 25.17 31.02 13.88
N ILE A 13 25.94 32.11 13.83
CA ILE A 13 27.34 32.14 14.34
C ILE A 13 27.34 32.11 15.87
N LYS A 14 26.35 32.75 16.50
CA LYS A 14 26.20 32.72 17.97
C LYS A 14 25.73 31.35 18.46
N GLU A 15 24.86 30.69 17.70
CA GLU A 15 24.45 29.32 17.97
C GLU A 15 25.59 28.33 17.75
N LEU A 16 26.34 28.46 16.66
CA LEU A 16 27.56 27.68 16.41
C LEU A 16 28.58 27.87 17.53
N ALA A 17 28.81 29.11 18.00
CA ALA A 17 29.71 29.37 19.12
C ALA A 17 29.25 28.65 20.40
N LYS A 18 27.95 28.70 20.73
CA LYS A 18 27.37 27.97 21.87
C LYS A 18 27.47 26.45 21.73
N LEU A 19 27.33 25.91 20.51
CA LEU A 19 27.48 24.48 20.25
C LEU A 19 28.96 24.04 20.35
N LEU A 20 29.89 24.90 19.96
CA LEU A 20 31.34 24.67 20.02
C LEU A 20 31.92 24.89 21.43
N GLU A 21 31.23 25.61 22.31
CA GLU A 21 31.60 25.76 23.73
C GLU A 21 31.63 24.42 24.49
N ASN A 22 30.91 23.40 24.02
CA ASN A 22 30.91 22.07 24.62
C ASN A 22 31.21 20.96 23.57
N PRO A 23 32.48 20.54 23.42
CA PRO A 23 32.87 19.55 22.42
C PRO A 23 32.22 18.17 22.65
N HIS A 24 31.78 17.87 23.88
CA HIS A 24 31.06 16.62 24.18
C HIS A 24 29.66 16.57 23.55
N SER A 25 29.01 17.71 23.36
CA SER A 25 27.68 17.76 22.72
C SER A 25 27.77 17.32 21.27
N LEU A 26 28.79 17.81 20.55
CA LEU A 26 29.01 17.45 19.14
C LEU A 26 29.36 15.96 18.99
N LEU A 27 30.23 15.43 19.85
CA LEU A 27 30.59 14.01 19.85
C LEU A 27 29.39 13.13 20.21
N SER A 28 28.56 13.53 21.17
CA SER A 28 27.35 12.81 21.56
C SER A 28 26.31 12.76 20.44
N VAL A 29 26.09 13.87 19.74
CA VAL A 29 25.19 13.93 18.57
C VAL A 29 25.75 13.06 17.44
N HIS A 30 27.06 13.13 17.19
CA HIS A 30 27.72 12.30 16.20
C HIS A 30 27.58 10.81 16.52
N ASP A 31 27.77 10.41 17.77
CA ASP A 31 27.60 9.04 18.24
C ASP A 31 26.14 8.58 18.13
N THR A 32 25.19 9.46 18.43
CA THR A 32 23.74 9.19 18.30
C THR A 32 23.37 8.90 16.84
N VAL A 33 23.88 9.70 15.89
CA VAL A 33 23.63 9.48 14.45
C VAL A 33 24.37 8.25 13.93
N ALA A 34 25.64 8.06 14.32
CA ALA A 34 26.45 6.92 13.92
C ALA A 34 25.86 5.59 14.41
N GLN A 35 25.25 5.59 15.61
CA GLN A 35 24.55 4.44 16.17
C GLN A 35 23.10 4.29 15.64
N LYS A 36 22.68 5.13 14.68
CA LYS A 36 21.30 5.20 14.15
C LYS A 36 20.23 5.35 15.24
N ARG A 37 20.58 5.96 16.37
CA ARG A 37 19.67 6.22 17.50
C ARG A 37 18.91 7.54 17.33
N TYR A 38 18.59 7.91 16.10
CA TYR A 38 17.80 9.10 15.80
C TYR A 38 16.31 8.79 15.59
N ASP A 39 15.98 7.51 15.32
CA ASP A 39 14.59 7.08 15.20
C ASP A 39 13.95 7.00 16.59
N PRO A 40 12.73 7.52 16.80
CA PRO A 40 12.01 7.31 18.04
C PRO A 40 11.83 5.81 18.26
N GLU A 41 12.24 5.32 19.44
CA GLU A 41 12.15 3.91 19.79
C GLU A 41 10.66 3.52 19.84
N LEU A 42 10.21 2.82 18.79
CA LEU A 42 8.82 2.37 18.71
C LEU A 42 8.58 1.36 19.84
N PRO A 43 7.45 1.46 20.57
CA PRO A 43 7.09 0.44 21.54
C PRO A 43 7.07 -0.92 20.82
N PRO A 44 7.60 -1.99 21.45
CA PRO A 44 7.55 -3.31 20.87
C PRO A 44 6.09 -3.67 20.58
N LEU A 45 5.84 -4.11 19.34
CA LEU A 45 4.51 -4.54 18.95
C LEU A 45 4.10 -5.69 19.88
N PRO A 46 2.88 -5.67 20.44
CA PRO A 46 2.44 -6.74 21.32
C PRO A 46 2.52 -8.09 20.60
N GLU A 47 3.07 -9.11 21.26
CA GLU A 47 3.25 -10.48 20.71
C GLU A 47 1.94 -11.15 20.27
N TYR A 48 0.79 -10.62 20.71
CA TYR A 48 -0.54 -11.13 20.36
C TYR A 48 -1.15 -10.46 19.12
N LEU A 49 -0.52 -9.42 18.56
CA LEU A 49 -0.92 -8.91 17.27
C LEU A 49 -0.30 -9.83 16.22
N ASN A 50 -1.07 -10.81 15.76
CA ASN A 50 -0.76 -11.55 14.55
C ASN A 50 -0.97 -10.61 13.35
N ILE A 51 -0.07 -9.64 13.19
CA ILE A 51 -0.14 -8.56 12.18
C ILE A 51 -0.16 -9.13 10.75
N GLU A 52 0.27 -10.38 10.59
CA GLU A 52 0.32 -11.08 9.31
C GLU A 52 -1.03 -11.63 8.84
N GLU A 53 -2.02 -11.87 9.72
CA GLU A 53 -3.16 -12.73 9.35
C GLU A 53 -4.50 -12.01 9.08
N SER A 54 -4.64 -10.70 9.36
CA SER A 54 -5.93 -10.01 9.16
C SER A 54 -5.88 -8.69 8.36
N SER A 55 -4.77 -8.41 7.67
CA SER A 55 -4.67 -7.18 6.88
C SER A 55 -5.35 -7.33 5.52
N VAL A 56 -6.45 -6.58 5.31
CA VAL A 56 -7.16 -6.53 4.01
C VAL A 56 -6.27 -5.92 2.94
N LYS A 57 -6.04 -6.64 1.85
CA LYS A 57 -5.22 -6.17 0.71
C LYS A 57 -6.12 -5.78 -0.45
N ILE A 58 -5.97 -4.55 -0.94
CA ILE A 58 -6.65 -4.07 -2.14
C ILE A 58 -5.82 -4.46 -3.36
N ILE A 59 -6.35 -5.34 -4.19
CA ILE A 59 -5.66 -5.87 -5.37
C ILE A 59 -6.30 -5.31 -6.63
N ARG A 60 -5.52 -4.60 -7.45
CA ARG A 60 -5.95 -4.13 -8.77
C ARG A 60 -5.46 -5.10 -9.84
N LEU A 61 -6.40 -5.70 -10.57
CA LEU A 61 -6.08 -6.63 -11.64
C LEU A 61 -6.38 -6.05 -13.01
N VAL A 62 -5.44 -6.18 -13.94
CA VAL A 62 -5.63 -5.84 -15.35
C VAL A 62 -5.94 -7.13 -16.11
N LYS A 63 -7.18 -7.26 -16.60
CA LYS A 63 -7.66 -8.40 -17.39
C LYS A 63 -7.97 -7.97 -18.82
N ASN A 64 -7.47 -8.68 -19.82
CA ASN A 64 -7.62 -8.31 -21.24
C ASN A 64 -8.78 -9.08 -21.88
N LYS A 65 -10.03 -8.68 -21.59
CA LYS A 65 -11.30 -9.34 -22.00
C LYS A 65 -11.48 -10.80 -21.51
N GLU A 66 -10.49 -11.35 -20.81
CA GLU A 66 -10.52 -12.66 -20.18
C GLU A 66 -11.21 -12.61 -18.80
N PRO A 67 -11.74 -13.75 -18.30
CA PRO A 67 -12.18 -13.86 -16.92
C PRO A 67 -11.00 -13.65 -15.95
N LEU A 68 -11.30 -13.37 -14.68
CA LEU A 68 -10.27 -13.16 -13.64
C LEU A 68 -9.26 -14.33 -13.55
N GLY A 69 -9.67 -15.53 -13.95
CA GLY A 69 -8.87 -16.74 -13.82
C GLY A 69 -8.87 -17.27 -12.40
N ALA A 70 -9.97 -17.09 -11.67
CA ALA A 70 -10.17 -17.65 -10.35
C ALA A 70 -11.60 -18.16 -10.21
N THR A 71 -11.78 -19.22 -9.43
CA THR A 71 -13.09 -19.71 -9.02
C THR A 71 -13.30 -19.39 -7.55
N ILE A 72 -14.51 -18.97 -7.20
CA ILE A 72 -14.90 -18.67 -5.82
C ILE A 72 -15.80 -19.77 -5.26
N ARG A 73 -15.80 -19.91 -3.93
CA ARG A 73 -16.82 -20.65 -3.19
C ARG A 73 -17.44 -19.72 -2.16
N ARG A 74 -18.70 -20.00 -1.79
CA ARG A 74 -19.34 -19.39 -0.63
C ARG A 74 -19.28 -20.40 0.52
N ASP A 75 -19.01 -19.90 1.71
CA ASP A 75 -19.19 -20.64 2.95
C ASP A 75 -20.65 -20.49 3.40
N ASP A 76 -21.34 -21.59 3.64
CA ASP A 76 -22.78 -21.58 3.94
C ASP A 76 -23.09 -21.18 5.39
N GLU A 77 -22.12 -21.34 6.30
CA GLU A 77 -22.28 -21.02 7.72
C GLU A 77 -22.04 -19.53 7.99
N THR A 78 -20.98 -18.97 7.42
CA THR A 78 -20.56 -17.57 7.62
C THR A 78 -21.04 -16.63 6.52
N GLY A 79 -21.41 -17.16 5.35
CA GLY A 79 -21.74 -16.37 4.17
C GLY A 79 -20.52 -15.78 3.45
N ALA A 80 -19.30 -16.04 3.95
CA ALA A 80 -18.06 -15.49 3.42
C ALA A 80 -17.69 -16.11 2.06
N ILE A 81 -17.01 -15.31 1.23
CA ILE A 81 -16.61 -15.72 -0.12
C ILE A 81 -15.11 -15.97 -0.14
N PHE A 82 -14.71 -17.16 -0.57
CA PHE A 82 -13.31 -17.56 -0.64
C PHE A 82 -12.89 -17.92 -2.05
N VAL A 83 -11.63 -17.66 -2.38
CA VAL A 83 -11.01 -18.14 -3.61
C VAL A 83 -10.80 -19.65 -3.49
N ALA A 84 -11.52 -20.43 -4.29
CA ALA A 84 -11.41 -21.88 -4.31
C ALA A 84 -10.21 -22.38 -5.12
N ARG A 85 -9.92 -21.75 -6.27
CA ARG A 85 -8.82 -22.13 -7.16
C ARG A 85 -8.40 -20.95 -8.04
N ILE A 86 -7.11 -20.88 -8.34
CA ILE A 86 -6.53 -20.02 -9.36
C ILE A 86 -6.26 -20.83 -10.64
N MET A 87 -6.68 -20.29 -11.79
CA MET A 87 -6.44 -20.87 -13.11
C MET A 87 -5.07 -20.41 -13.62
N ARG A 88 -4.21 -21.38 -13.94
CA ARG A 88 -2.88 -21.12 -14.51
C ARG A 88 -2.97 -20.27 -15.77
N GLY A 89 -2.14 -19.25 -15.87
CA GLY A 89 -2.10 -18.32 -16.99
C GLY A 89 -3.24 -17.29 -17.02
N GLY A 90 -4.18 -17.33 -16.07
CA GLY A 90 -5.23 -16.32 -15.92
C GLY A 90 -4.71 -15.02 -15.29
N ALA A 91 -5.53 -13.97 -15.28
CA ALA A 91 -5.11 -12.69 -14.74
C ALA A 91 -4.67 -12.77 -13.27
N ALA A 92 -5.40 -13.53 -12.43
CA ALA A 92 -5.09 -13.71 -11.02
C ALA A 92 -3.77 -14.48 -10.77
N ASP A 93 -3.47 -15.46 -11.62
CA ASP A 93 -2.20 -16.20 -11.57
C ASP A 93 -1.01 -15.31 -11.94
N ARG A 94 -1.18 -14.49 -12.99
CA ARG A 94 -0.13 -13.57 -13.46
C ARG A 94 0.17 -12.43 -12.49
N SER A 95 -0.78 -12.03 -11.65
CA SER A 95 -0.48 -11.04 -10.60
C SER A 95 0.32 -11.65 -9.45
N GLY A 96 0.11 -12.93 -9.14
CA GLY A 96 0.71 -13.57 -7.96
C GLY A 96 0.27 -12.94 -6.64
N LEU A 97 -0.76 -12.08 -6.66
CA LEU A 97 -1.25 -11.36 -5.48
C LEU A 97 -2.45 -12.06 -4.83
N ILE A 98 -3.14 -12.93 -5.59
CA ILE A 98 -4.33 -13.65 -5.15
C ILE A 98 -4.00 -15.13 -5.09
N HIS A 99 -4.32 -15.76 -3.96
CA HIS A 99 -4.08 -17.17 -3.71
C HIS A 99 -5.38 -17.92 -3.42
N SER A 100 -5.30 -19.25 -3.48
CA SER A 100 -6.42 -20.09 -3.06
C SER A 100 -6.54 -20.04 -1.54
N GLY A 101 -7.74 -19.84 -1.02
CA GLY A 101 -7.99 -19.62 0.41
C GLY A 101 -8.18 -18.15 0.79
N ASP A 102 -7.86 -17.20 -0.10
CA ASP A 102 -8.09 -15.79 0.17
C ASP A 102 -9.58 -15.48 0.31
N GLU A 103 -9.93 -14.69 1.33
CA GLU A 103 -11.28 -14.18 1.52
C GLU A 103 -11.50 -12.91 0.68
N VAL A 104 -12.60 -12.90 -0.07
CA VAL A 104 -13.02 -11.77 -0.90
C VAL A 104 -14.09 -11.02 -0.15
N LYS A 105 -13.79 -9.77 0.26
CA LYS A 105 -14.75 -8.86 0.88
C LYS A 105 -15.51 -8.02 -0.14
N GLU A 106 -14.80 -7.55 -1.16
CA GLU A 106 -15.36 -6.65 -2.18
C GLU A 106 -14.77 -6.92 -3.56
N VAL A 107 -15.57 -6.69 -4.60
CA VAL A 107 -15.15 -6.77 -6.00
C VAL A 107 -15.63 -5.53 -6.73
N ASN A 108 -14.70 -4.73 -7.27
CA ASN A 108 -14.98 -3.45 -7.94
C ASN A 108 -15.82 -2.46 -7.08
N GLY A 109 -15.56 -2.43 -5.76
CA GLY A 109 -16.30 -1.57 -4.83
C GLY A 109 -17.72 -2.07 -4.52
N ILE A 110 -18.06 -3.30 -4.92
CA ILE A 110 -19.31 -3.95 -4.54
C ILE A 110 -18.97 -4.99 -3.45
N PRO A 111 -19.51 -4.86 -2.22
CA PRO A 111 -19.33 -5.89 -1.20
C PRO A 111 -19.98 -7.19 -1.67
N VAL A 112 -19.30 -8.29 -1.42
CA VAL A 112 -19.79 -9.64 -1.78
C VAL A 112 -20.38 -10.39 -0.60
N ASP A 113 -20.22 -9.85 0.61
CA ASP A 113 -20.85 -10.34 1.83
C ASP A 113 -22.38 -10.48 1.62
N ASP A 114 -22.94 -11.60 2.07
CA ASP A 114 -24.36 -11.98 1.94
C ASP A 114 -24.94 -12.04 0.52
N LYS A 115 -24.12 -11.93 -0.53
CA LYS A 115 -24.59 -12.07 -1.90
C LYS A 115 -24.73 -13.52 -2.31
N LYS A 116 -25.70 -13.77 -3.19
CA LYS A 116 -25.87 -15.09 -3.80
C LYS A 116 -24.70 -15.38 -4.76
N PRO A 117 -24.28 -16.65 -4.89
CA PRO A 117 -23.21 -17.04 -5.80
C PRO A 117 -23.44 -16.53 -7.24
N GLU A 118 -24.68 -16.52 -7.71
CA GLU A 118 -25.04 -16.04 -9.05
C GLU A 118 -24.73 -14.56 -9.24
N ASP A 119 -25.02 -13.74 -8.23
CA ASP A 119 -24.77 -12.30 -8.27
C ASP A 119 -23.27 -12.00 -8.23
N ILE A 120 -22.51 -12.77 -7.46
CA ILE A 120 -21.05 -12.60 -7.35
C ILE A 120 -20.37 -12.97 -8.67
N ILE A 121 -20.83 -14.05 -9.33
CA ILE A 121 -20.35 -14.41 -10.67
C ILE A 121 -20.60 -13.23 -11.64
N ARG A 122 -21.78 -12.62 -11.59
CA ARG A 122 -22.08 -11.44 -12.43
C ARG A 122 -21.16 -10.28 -12.11
N ILE A 123 -20.85 -10.01 -10.84
CA ILE A 123 -19.92 -8.92 -10.46
C ILE A 123 -18.49 -9.18 -10.97
N LEU A 124 -18.00 -10.42 -10.84
CA LEU A 124 -16.66 -10.83 -11.31
C LEU A 124 -16.53 -10.77 -12.84
N VAL A 125 -17.60 -11.12 -13.56
CA VAL A 125 -17.66 -11.14 -15.03
C VAL A 125 -17.90 -9.73 -15.61
N CYS A 126 -18.86 -8.99 -15.05
CA CYS A 126 -19.32 -7.67 -15.53
C CYS A 126 -18.29 -6.55 -15.35
N ALA A 127 -17.20 -6.80 -14.62
CA ALA A 127 -16.04 -5.92 -14.53
C ALA A 127 -15.36 -5.60 -15.89
N SER A 128 -15.88 -6.13 -17.01
CA SER A 128 -15.35 -5.94 -18.36
C SER A 128 -15.92 -4.72 -19.11
N TRP A 129 -16.85 -3.91 -18.57
CA TRP A 129 -17.47 -2.86 -19.40
C TRP A 129 -17.57 -1.43 -18.82
N PHE A 130 -17.41 -1.20 -17.51
CA PHE A 130 -17.85 0.10 -16.95
C PHE A 130 -16.82 1.24 -16.88
N PHE A 131 -15.67 1.15 -17.53
CA PHE A 131 -14.79 2.31 -17.70
C PHE A 131 -14.21 2.42 -19.12
N THR A 132 -15.07 2.50 -20.13
CA THR A 132 -14.72 3.33 -21.30
C THR A 132 -15.14 4.75 -20.95
N SER A 133 -14.20 5.52 -20.39
CA SER A 133 -14.40 6.94 -20.12
C SER A 133 -14.72 7.71 -21.42
N PRO A 134 -15.50 8.81 -21.37
CA PRO A 134 -15.97 9.57 -22.54
C PRO A 134 -14.90 10.32 -23.36
N TRP A 135 -13.60 10.05 -23.15
CA TRP A 135 -12.50 10.78 -23.80
C TRP A 135 -12.08 10.19 -25.15
N MET A 136 -12.76 9.16 -25.66
CA MET A 136 -12.64 8.75 -27.06
C MET A 136 -13.46 9.67 -27.97
N SER A 137 -13.14 10.96 -27.91
CA SER A 137 -13.50 11.92 -28.96
C SER A 137 -12.51 11.74 -30.09
N GLY A 138 -12.92 11.05 -31.15
CA GLY A 138 -12.26 11.14 -32.46
C GLY A 138 -11.60 9.86 -32.94
N GLN A 139 -12.34 9.07 -33.72
CA GLN A 139 -11.95 8.78 -35.09
C GLN A 139 -13.15 8.24 -35.90
N THR A 140 -13.62 9.15 -36.75
CA THR A 140 -14.10 9.00 -38.13
C THR A 140 -15.03 7.84 -38.49
N ALA A 141 -16.22 8.25 -38.94
CA ALA A 141 -17.12 7.50 -39.79
C ALA A 141 -16.43 6.99 -41.07
N LEU A 142 -16.71 5.74 -41.42
CA LEU A 142 -16.97 5.28 -42.79
C LEU A 142 -18.17 4.32 -42.73
#